data_AF-A0A5D2MTM8-F1
#
_entry.id   AF-A0A5D2MTM8-F1
#
_cell.length_a   1.000
_cell.length_b   1.000
_cell.length_c   1.000
_cell.angle_alpha   90.00
_cell.angle_beta   90.00
_cell.angle_gamma   90.00
#
_symmetry.space_group_name_H-M   'P 1'
#
loop_
_entity.id
_entity.type
_entity.pdbx_description
1 polymer ?
#
loop_
_entity_poly.entity_id
_entity_poly.type
_entity_poly.pdbx_seq_one_letter_code
_entity_poly.pdbx_strand_id
1 'polypeptide(L)'
;MDGQPIVRPSFFNDESSSYWSTKMKFFIEINDFFWKIIINSDLEVGKDEDNWDANDKNKAQLNANSINILFCMLGLNEYDIVSQC
;
A
#
# COMPACT_ATOMS: atom_id res chain seq x y z
N MET A 1 18.48 18.17 -4.03
CA MET A 1 18.24 17.11 -3.03
C MET A 1 16.92 16.48 -3.41
N ASP A 2 16.98 15.48 -4.28
CA ASP A 2 15.79 14.75 -4.71
C ASP A 2 15.36 13.82 -3.59
N GLY A 3 14.34 14.23 -2.86
CA GLY A 3 13.72 13.40 -1.82
C GLY A 3 13.08 12.21 -2.49
N GLN A 4 13.79 11.08 -2.52
CA GLN A 4 13.16 9.82 -2.91
C GLN A 4 11.95 9.59 -2.01
N PRO A 5 10.76 9.35 -2.57
CA PRO A 5 9.58 9.07 -1.78
C PRO A 5 9.87 7.84 -0.90
N ILE A 6 9.68 8.01 0.42
CA ILE A 6 9.96 7.00 1.46
C ILE A 6 9.27 5.65 1.14
N VAL A 7 8.18 5.73 0.38
CA VAL A 7 7.31 4.63 -0.04
C VAL A 7 7.87 3.80 -1.20
N ARG A 8 8.83 4.30 -1.98
CA ARG A 8 9.44 3.55 -3.08
C ARG A 8 10.63 2.73 -2.55
N PRO A 9 10.75 1.44 -2.92
CA PRO A 9 11.95 0.65 -2.64
C PRO A 9 13.18 1.40 -3.15
N SER A 10 14.19 1.57 -2.29
CA SER A 10 15.45 2.17 -2.72
C SER A 10 16.11 1.26 -3.76
N PHE A 11 16.69 1.86 -4.80
CA PHE A 11 17.58 1.15 -5.72
C PHE A 11 18.68 0.47 -4.91
N PHE A 12 18.95 -0.82 -5.17
CA PHE A 12 20.00 -1.54 -4.48
C PHE A 12 21.35 -0.95 -4.86
N ASN A 13 22.04 -0.33 -3.91
CA ASN A 13 23.46 0.00 -4.01
C ASN A 13 24.21 -0.77 -2.92
N ASP A 14 25.38 -1.33 -3.27
CA ASP A 14 26.18 -2.18 -2.39
C ASP A 14 26.63 -1.49 -1.09
N GLU A 15 26.42 -0.17 -0.97
CA GLU A 15 26.85 0.65 0.16
C GLU A 15 26.10 0.41 1.48
N SER A 16 24.99 -0.34 1.51
CA SER A 16 24.42 -0.80 2.79
C SER A 16 23.45 -1.99 2.63
N SER A 17 23.97 -3.12 2.17
CA SER A 17 23.20 -4.37 1.96
C SER A 17 22.27 -4.75 3.13
N SER A 18 22.72 -4.58 4.39
CA SER A 18 21.88 -4.84 5.57
C SER A 18 20.73 -3.84 5.73
N TYR A 19 20.96 -2.56 5.50
CA TYR A 19 19.92 -1.53 5.60
C TYR A 19 18.88 -1.69 4.50
N TRP A 20 19.33 -1.96 3.27
CA TRP A 20 18.45 -2.26 2.16
C TRP A 20 17.60 -3.51 2.42
N SER A 21 18.21 -4.59 2.92
CA SER A 21 17.51 -5.84 3.26
C SER A 21 16.41 -5.61 4.30
N THR A 22 16.72 -4.85 5.37
CA THR A 22 15.71 -4.45 6.36
C THR A 22 14.58 -3.62 5.74
N LYS A 23 14.89 -2.66 4.86
CA LYS A 23 13.88 -1.83 4.19
C LYS A 23 12.97 -2.67 3.27
N MET A 24 13.53 -3.62 2.51
CA MET A 24 12.74 -4.52 1.66
C MET A 24 11.84 -5.45 2.48
N LYS A 25 12.33 -5.95 3.61
CA LYS A 25 11.53 -6.78 4.51
C LYS A 25 10.27 -6.04 4.97
N PHE A 26 10.42 -4.81 5.47
CA PHE A 26 9.27 -3.99 5.86
C PHE A 26 8.36 -3.65 4.69
N PHE A 27 8.92 -3.36 3.52
CA PHE A 27 8.13 -3.10 2.32
C PHE A 27 7.21 -4.29 1.98
N ILE A 28 7.74 -5.51 1.98
CA ILE A 28 6.97 -6.73 1.71
C ILE A 28 5.92 -6.99 2.79
N GLU A 29 6.29 -6.90 4.07
CA GLU A 29 5.38 -7.15 5.19
C GLU A 29 4.20 -6.16 5.19
N ILE A 30 4.46 -4.88 4.93
CA ILE A 30 3.43 -3.84 4.86
C ILE A 30 2.52 -4.06 3.64
N ASN A 31 3.08 -4.48 2.50
CA ASN A 31 2.31 -4.75 1.29
C ASN A 31 1.33 -5.92 1.49
N ASP A 32 1.81 -7.04 2.05
CA ASP A 32 0.98 -8.21 2.38
C ASP A 32 -0.15 -7.85 3.36
N PHE A 33 0.14 -7.01 4.36
CA PHE A 33 -0.88 -6.52 5.29
C PHE A 33 -1.97 -5.68 4.62
N PHE A 34 -1.60 -4.69 3.80
CA PHE A 34 -2.59 -3.88 3.08
C PHE A 34 -3.38 -4.67 2.05
N TRP A 35 -2.74 -5.62 1.36
CA TRP A 35 -3.41 -6.51 0.43
C TRP A 35 -4.49 -7.36 1.12
N LYS A 36 -4.17 -7.94 2.29
CA LYS A 36 -5.15 -8.67 3.11
C LYS A 36 -6.31 -7.80 3.56
N ILE A 37 -6.05 -6.54 3.91
CA ILE A 37 -7.09 -5.58 4.27
C ILE A 37 -8.04 -5.34 3.09
N ILE A 38 -7.51 -5.15 1.88
CA ILE A 38 -8.30 -4.89 0.67
C ILE A 38 -9.10 -6.15 0.28
N ILE A 39 -8.46 -7.32 0.23
CA ILE A 39 -9.11 -8.58 -0.20
C ILE A 39 -10.20 -9.04 0.76
N ASN A 40 -10.02 -8.85 2.06
CA ASN A 40 -10.98 -9.39 3.03
C ASN A 40 -12.36 -8.71 2.97
N SER A 41 -12.57 -7.69 2.11
CA SER A 41 -13.86 -7.01 1.84
C SER A 41 -14.55 -6.39 3.05
N ASP A 42 -14.02 -6.58 4.26
CA ASP A 42 -14.59 -6.09 5.52
C ASP A 42 -14.48 -4.56 5.66
N LEU A 43 -13.84 -3.91 4.69
CA LEU A 43 -13.83 -2.46 4.54
C LEU A 43 -14.83 -1.91 3.52
N GLU A 44 -15.57 -2.77 2.81
CA GLU A 44 -16.67 -2.33 1.95
C GLU A 44 -17.85 -1.87 2.81
N VAL A 45 -18.35 -0.67 2.49
CA VAL A 45 -19.55 -0.13 3.12
C VAL A 45 -20.72 -0.35 2.18
N GLY A 46 -21.54 -1.37 2.45
CA GLY A 46 -22.67 -1.78 1.60
C GLY A 46 -23.92 -0.88 1.66
N LYS A 47 -23.80 0.36 2.16
CA LYS A 47 -24.88 1.33 2.26
C LYS A 47 -24.48 2.67 1.66
N ASP A 48 -25.47 3.45 1.21
CA ASP A 48 -25.24 4.78 0.64
C ASP A 48 -24.49 5.70 1.60
N GLU A 49 -23.60 6.53 1.05
CA GLU A 49 -22.72 7.45 1.79
C GLU A 49 -23.49 8.38 2.73
N ASP A 50 -24.69 8.81 2.31
CA ASP A 50 -25.59 9.65 3.11
C ASP A 50 -26.02 8.99 4.43
N ASN A 51 -25.94 7.66 4.53
CA ASN A 51 -26.32 6.87 5.70
C ASN A 51 -25.11 6.37 6.51
N TRP A 52 -23.91 6.85 6.22
CA TRP A 52 -22.69 6.42 6.91
C TRP A 52 -22.60 6.98 8.33
N ASP A 53 -22.35 6.08 9.27
CA ASP A 53 -21.95 6.42 10.62
C ASP A 53 -20.42 6.58 10.72
N ALA A 54 -19.93 6.83 11.94
CA ALA A 54 -18.51 7.05 12.17
C ALA A 54 -17.65 5.81 11.86
N ASN A 55 -18.19 4.60 12.06
CA ASN A 55 -17.49 3.36 11.79
C ASN A 55 -17.37 3.12 10.29
N ASP A 56 -18.43 3.39 9.52
CA ASP A 56 -18.39 3.27 8.06
C ASP A 56 -17.40 4.23 7.43
N LYS A 57 -17.38 5.49 7.87
CA LYS A 57 -16.41 6.49 7.40
C LYS A 57 -14.98 6.03 7.66
N ASN A 58 -14.74 5.42 8.83
CA ASN A 58 -13.44 4.85 9.16
C ASN A 58 -13.08 3.68 8.23
N LYS A 59 -14.00 2.75 7.98
CA LYS A 59 -13.79 1.65 7.03
C LYS A 59 -13.46 2.14 5.62
N ALA A 60 -14.25 3.09 5.11
CA ALA A 60 -14.04 3.69 3.79
C ALA A 60 -12.69 4.41 3.70
N GLN A 61 -12.30 5.15 4.75
CA GLN A 61 -11.01 5.84 4.80
C GLN A 61 -9.84 4.86 4.87
N LEU A 62 -9.95 3.79 5.67
CA LEU A 62 -8.95 2.72 5.72
C LEU A 62 -8.79 2.05 4.35
N ASN A 63 -9.88 1.81 3.63
CA ASN A 63 -9.84 1.21 2.30
C ASN A 63 -9.13 2.15 1.31
N ALA A 64 -9.56 3.42 1.25
CA ALA A 64 -8.98 4.43 0.37
C ALA A 64 -7.48 4.64 0.65
N ASN A 65 -7.09 4.69 1.93
CA ASN A 65 -5.69 4.82 2.32
C ASN A 65 -4.87 3.59 1.93
N SER A 66 -5.41 2.39 2.11
CA SER A 66 -4.74 1.13 1.74
C SER A 66 -4.50 1.05 0.23
N ILE A 67 -5.52 1.39 -0.56
CA ILE A 67 -5.43 1.45 -2.03
C ILE A 67 -4.40 2.51 -2.45
N ASN A 68 -4.44 3.70 -1.85
CA ASN A 68 -3.49 4.77 -2.18
C ASN A 68 -2.04 4.39 -1.84
N ILE A 69 -1.80 3.74 -0.68
CA ILE A 69 -0.47 3.26 -0.31
C ILE A 69 0.01 2.19 -1.30
N LEU A 70 -0.84 1.22 -1.65
CA LEU A 70 -0.51 0.19 -2.63
C LEU A 70 -0.17 0.81 -4.00
N PHE A 71 -0.97 1.77 -4.46
CA PHE A 71 -0.73 2.49 -5.71
C PHE A 71 0.59 3.27 -5.70
N CYS A 72 0.88 3.99 -4.61
CA CYS A 72 2.12 4.76 -4.45
C CYS A 72 3.36 3.88 -4.33
N MET A 73 3.22 2.69 -3.74
CA MET A 73 4.30 1.71 -3.60
C MET A 73 4.68 1.05 -4.91
N LEU A 74 3.71 0.80 -5.80
CA LEU A 74 3.93 0.01 -7.01
C LEU A 74 4.50 0.80 -8.19
N GLY A 75 4.53 2.14 -8.17
CA GLY A 75 5.05 2.91 -9.30
C GLY A 75 4.31 2.65 -10.64
N LEU A 76 4.45 3.56 -11.59
CA LEU A 76 3.78 3.42 -12.90
C LEU A 76 4.27 2.21 -13.72
N ASN A 77 5.44 1.65 -13.39
CA ASN A 77 6.06 0.58 -14.18
C ASN A 77 5.85 -0.82 -13.59
N GLU A 78 5.61 -0.95 -12.27
CA GLU A 78 5.47 -2.26 -11.64
C GLU A 78 3.99 -2.72 -11.51
N TYR A 79 3.00 -1.82 -11.60
CA TYR A 79 1.57 -2.16 -11.63
C TYR A 79 1.18 -3.03 -12.84
N ASP A 80 1.67 -2.70 -14.04
CA ASP A 80 1.41 -3.47 -15.28
C ASP A 80 2.01 -4.88 -15.23
N ILE A 81 3.06 -5.08 -14.43
CA ILE A 81 3.71 -6.39 -14.26
C ILE A 81 2.92 -7.27 -13.28
N VAL A 82 2.39 -6.68 -12.20
CA VAL A 82 1.64 -7.42 -11.17
C VAL A 82 0.18 -7.66 -11.59
N SER A 83 -0.44 -6.74 -12.33
CA SER A 83 -1.85 -6.85 -12.77
C SER A 83 -2.09 -7.88 -13.89
N GLN A 84 -1.04 -8.40 -14.51
CA GLN A 84 -1.10 -9.40 -15.59
C GLN A 84 -0.85 -10.85 -15.12
N CYS A 85 -0.64 -11.08 -13.82
CA CYS A 85 -0.47 -12.41 -13.22
C CYS A 85 -1.77 -12.97 -12.65
#